data_AF-A0A1M6J6Q1-F1
#
_entry.id   AF-A0A1M6J6Q1-F1
#
_cell.length_a   1.000
_cell.length_b   1.000
_cell.length_c   1.000
_cell.angle_alpha   90.00
_cell.angle_beta   90.00
_cell.angle_gamma   90.00
#
_symmetry.space_group_name_H-M   'P 1'
#
loop_
_entity.id
_entity.type
_entity.pdbx_description
1 polymer ?
#
loop_
_entity_poly.entity_id
_entity_poly.type
_entity_poly.pdbx_seq_one_letter_code
_entity_poly.pdbx_strand_id
1 'polypeptide(L)' 'MSEKPVDLEGDLPPTGAFDAPETETVTTRRVSCDGEMTHPRVWLQIPEERGWVECGYCDKRFVLAEGADDH' A
#
# COMPACT_ATOMS: atom_id res chain seq x y z
N MET A 1 -0.17 16.53 51.15
CA MET A 1 1.03 15.84 50.63
C MET A 1 0.55 14.82 49.62
N SER A 2 0.77 15.08 48.33
CA SER A 2 0.76 14.14 47.19
C SER A 2 -0.44 13.17 47.10
N GLU A 3 -1.48 13.40 46.30
CA GLU A 3 -1.46 13.24 44.82
C GLU A 3 -0.71 11.95 44.42
N LYS A 4 -1.33 10.93 43.83
CA LYS A 4 -1.90 10.93 42.47
C LYS A 4 -3.03 9.89 42.34
N PRO A 5 -4.13 10.19 41.62
CA PRO A 5 -5.03 9.16 41.13
C PRO A 5 -4.32 8.33 40.04
N VAL A 6 -4.46 7.01 40.09
CA VAL A 6 -4.02 6.11 39.01
C VAL A 6 -5.18 5.91 38.06
N ASP A 7 -5.49 6.98 37.32
CA ASP A 7 -6.36 6.89 36.14
C ASP A 7 -5.54 6.18 35.05
N LEU A 8 -5.49 4.85 35.11
CA LEU A 8 -4.94 4.00 34.05
C LEU A 8 -5.97 3.87 32.91
N GLU A 9 -6.46 5.00 32.43
CA GLU A 9 -7.12 5.11 31.13
C GLU A 9 -6.14 5.78 30.17
N GLY A 10 -4.94 5.20 30.08
CA GLY A 10 -4.00 5.50 29.02
C GLY A 10 -4.41 4.70 27.80
N ASP A 11 -5.30 5.30 27.01
CA ASP A 11 -5.60 4.99 25.61
C ASP A 11 -4.54 4.07 25.00
N LEU A 12 -4.88 2.77 24.92
CA LEU A 12 -4.11 1.85 24.10
C LEU A 12 -4.01 2.51 22.73
N PRO A 13 -2.80 2.74 22.17
CA PRO A 13 -2.71 3.24 20.80
C PRO A 13 -3.54 2.31 19.95
N PRO A 14 -4.37 2.80 19.01
CA PRO A 14 -5.22 1.94 18.22
C PRO A 14 -4.32 0.89 17.55
N THR A 15 -4.38 -0.34 18.05
CA THR A 15 -3.75 -1.53 17.46
C THR A 15 -4.45 -1.73 16.12
N GLY A 16 -3.98 -1.01 15.11
CA GLY A 16 -4.70 -0.89 13.84
C GLY A 16 -4.19 0.16 12.88
N ALA A 17 -3.13 0.92 13.20
CA ALA A 17 -2.34 1.57 12.17
C ALA A 17 -1.47 0.50 11.47
N PHE A 18 -2.12 -0.34 10.67
CA PHE A 18 -1.40 -1.06 9.62
C PHE A 18 -0.79 0.02 8.74
N ASP A 19 0.54 0.04 8.72
CA ASP A 19 1.34 0.90 7.83
C ASP A 19 0.66 0.90 6.45
N ALA A 20 0.37 2.09 5.93
CA ALA A 20 -0.38 2.22 4.70
C ALA A 20 0.28 1.33 3.63
N PRO A 21 -0.51 0.56 2.85
CA PRO A 21 0.08 -0.38 1.89
C PRO A 21 1.05 0.37 0.98
N GLU A 22 2.26 -0.17 0.84
CA GLU A 22 3.32 0.36 -0.01
C GLU A 22 2.74 0.57 -1.42
N THR A 23 2.46 1.83 -1.72
CA THR A 23 1.74 2.27 -2.92
C THR A 23 2.71 2.96 -3.84
N GLU A 24 2.83 2.43 -5.06
CA GLU A 24 3.70 2.99 -6.10
C GLU A 24 2.84 3.57 -7.21
N THR A 25 3.01 4.87 -7.48
CA THR A 25 2.32 5.52 -8.58
C THR A 25 3.05 5.23 -9.90
N VAL A 26 2.35 4.67 -10.87
CA VAL A 26 2.87 4.33 -12.19
C VAL A 26 2.20 5.15 -13.28
N THR A 27 2.94 5.43 -14.35
CA THR A 27 2.45 6.20 -15.50
C THR A 27 1.92 5.32 -16.63
N THR A 28 1.94 3.99 -16.46
CA THR A 28 1.53 3.03 -17.48
C THR A 28 0.70 1.93 -16.84
N ARG A 29 -0.30 1.44 -17.56
CA ARG A 29 -1.23 0.45 -17.03
C ARG A 29 -0.60 -0.94 -16.99
N ARG A 30 0.33 -1.20 -17.91
CA ARG A 30 1.15 -2.40 -17.92
C ARG A 30 2.37 -2.21 -17.02
N VAL A 31 2.34 -2.83 -15.85
CA VAL A 31 3.40 -2.74 -14.84
C VAL A 31 4.22 -4.02 -14.82
N SER A 32 5.55 -3.90 -14.83
CA SER A 32 6.44 -5.02 -14.51
C SER A 32 6.84 -4.95 -13.04
N CYS A 33 6.35 -5.88 -12.22
CA CYS A 33 6.80 -6.02 -10.84
C CYS A 33 7.98 -6.99 -10.83
N ASP A 34 9.17 -6.51 -10.48
CA ASP A 34 10.39 -7.32 -10.46
C ASP A 34 10.59 -8.06 -9.13
N GLY A 35 9.82 -7.72 -8.09
CA GLY A 35 9.74 -8.47 -6.85
C GLY A 35 11.04 -8.64 -6.05
N GLU A 36 12.15 -8.07 -6.50
CA GLU A 36 13.52 -8.23 -6.00
C GLU A 36 13.86 -9.66 -5.51
N MET A 37 13.59 -9.99 -4.23
CA MET A 37 13.83 -11.32 -3.65
C MET A 37 12.58 -12.17 -3.38
N THR A 38 11.39 -11.62 -3.61
CA THR A 38 10.10 -12.22 -3.23
C THR A 38 9.43 -12.98 -4.39
N HIS A 39 9.69 -12.63 -5.66
CA HIS A 39 9.23 -13.39 -6.83
C HIS A 39 9.98 -12.99 -8.12
N PRO A 40 9.97 -13.82 -9.18
CA PRO A 40 10.48 -13.44 -10.50
C PRO A 40 9.62 -12.34 -11.14
N ARG A 41 10.16 -11.61 -12.13
CA ARG A 41 9.43 -10.57 -12.86
C ARG A 41 8.06 -11.04 -13.36
N VAL A 42 7.00 -10.37 -12.92
CA VAL A 42 5.63 -10.57 -13.41
C VAL A 42 5.10 -9.30 -14.06
N TRP A 43 4.17 -9.48 -14.98
CA TRP A 43 3.47 -8.39 -15.66
C TRP A 43 2.05 -8.29 -15.14
N LEU A 44 1.69 -7.13 -14.63
CA LEU A 44 0.38 -6.81 -14.09
C LEU A 44 -0.29 -5.77 -14.99
N GLN A 45 -1.61 -5.89 -15.14
CA GLN A 45 -2.42 -4.95 -15.90
C GLN A 45 -3.36 -4.20 -14.96
N ILE A 46 -3.27 -2.88 -14.95
CA ILE A 46 -4.17 -2.02 -14.18
C ILE A 46 -5.52 -1.90 -14.91
N PRO A 47 -6.65 -2.23 -14.25
CA PRO A 47 -7.99 -2.01 -14.79
C PRO A 47 -8.33 -0.51 -14.85
N GLU A 48 -9.07 -0.07 -15.87
CA GLU A 48 -9.54 1.33 -15.99
C GLU A 48 -10.53 1.68 -14.91
N GLU A 49 -11.44 0.76 -14.61
CA GLU A 49 -12.51 0.94 -13.65
C GLU A 49 -11.99 1.17 -12.22
N ARG A 50 -10.84 0.55 -11.91
CA ARG A 50 -10.25 0.56 -10.57
C ARG A 50 -9.10 1.55 -10.46
N GLY A 51 -8.30 1.72 -11.51
CA GLY A 51 -7.12 2.61 -11.52
C GLY A 51 -5.93 2.10 -10.70
N TRP A 52 -5.99 0.88 -10.15
CA TRP A 52 -4.88 0.27 -9.42
C TRP A 52 -4.89 -1.26 -9.50
N VAL A 53 -3.71 -1.87 -9.31
CA VAL A 53 -3.50 -3.33 -9.24
C VAL A 53 -2.52 -3.67 -8.12
N GLU A 54 -2.69 -4.82 -7.48
CA GLU A 54 -1.80 -5.30 -6.43
C GLU A 54 -0.99 -6.50 -6.93
N CYS A 55 0.29 -6.55 -6.58
CA CYS A 55 1.10 -7.74 -6.80
C CYS A 55 0.77 -8.76 -5.71
N GLY A 56 0.20 -9.91 -6.07
CA GLY A 56 -0.14 -10.98 -5.11
C GLY A 56 1.04 -11.71 -4.46
N TYR A 57 2.27 -11.24 -4.67
CA TYR A 57 3.48 -11.80 -4.08
C TYR A 57 4.21 -10.80 -3.16
N CYS A 58 4.25 -9.53 -3.53
CA CYS A 58 4.93 -8.47 -2.79
C CYS A 58 4.00 -7.55 -2.00
N ASP A 59 2.69 -7.72 -2.14
CA ASP A 59 1.66 -6.81 -1.59
C ASP A 59 1.82 -5.33 -2.01
N LYS A 60 2.70 -5.05 -2.99
CA LYS A 60 2.91 -3.71 -3.54
C LYS A 60 1.70 -3.34 -4.40
N ARG A 61 1.10 -2.18 -4.12
CA ARG A 61 -0.04 -1.66 -4.86
C ARG A 61 0.42 -0.65 -5.88
N PHE A 62 0.18 -0.90 -7.15
CA PHE A 62 0.48 0.02 -8.24
C PHE A 62 -0.77 0.83 -8.57
N VAL A 63 -0.66 2.15 -8.47
CA VAL A 63 -1.76 3.10 -8.73
C VAL A 63 -1.43 3.87 -10.00
N LEU A 64 -2.36 3.90 -10.94
CA LEU A 64 -2.19 4.64 -12.18
C LEU A 64 -2.29 6.15 -11.92
N ALA A 65 -1.30 6.91 -12.37
CA ALA A 65 -1.33 8.37 -12.32
C ALA A 65 -2.52 8.93 -13.14
N GLU A 66 -3.13 10.01 -12.65
CA GLU A 66 -4.19 10.71 -13.36
C GLU A 66 -3.64 11.25 -14.70
N GLY A 67 -4.22 10.78 -15.82
CA GLY A 67 -3.77 11.16 -17.17
C GLY A 67 -2.70 10.25 -17.79
N ALA A 68 -2.40 9.11 -17.18
CA ALA A 68 -1.55 8.08 -17.80
C ALA A 68 -2.24 7.45 -19.03
N ASP A 69 -1.73 7.79 -20.21
CA ASP A 69 -2.17 7.27 -21.51
C ASP A 69 -1.44 5.95 -21.82
N ASP A 70 -2.19 4.89 -22.11
CA ASP A 70 -1.68 3.57 -22.52
C ASP A 70 -1.68 3.56 -24.05
N HIS A 71 -0.58 4.03 -24.64
CA HIS A 71 -0.42 4.13 -26.10
C HIS A 71 0.49 3.05 -26.69
#